data_AF-A0A9D6I5U9-F1
#
_entry.id   AF-A0A9D6I5U9-F1
#
_cell.length_a   1.000
_cell.length_b   1.000
_cell.length_c   1.000
_cell.angle_alpha   90.00
_cell.angle_beta   90.00
_cell.angle_gamma   90.00
#
_symmetry.space_group_name_H-M   'P 1'
#
loop_
_entity.id
_entity.type
_entity.pdbx_description
1 polymer ?
#
loop_
_entity_poly.entity_id
_entity_poly.type
_entity_poly.pdbx_seq_one_letter_code
_entity_poly.pdbx_strand_id
1 'polypeptide(L)'
;MPFWELTVPVSAEVSEGLTNFLWEQGALGVVEEERPGSVPRLRAFFPEAASSTALSRAVSDYLASLRALGLAVNGGEPVVAPLLDEPWAEAWRQAFRPQRVGRGLLTIPPWETSAAEHGLATIIIEPGRAFGTGGHGSTRGCLLLLEALLDRSRVTDALDIGTGTGI
;
A
#
# COMPACT_ATOMS: atom_id res chain seq x y z
N MET A 1 17.61 -4.22 -10.33
CA MET A 1 18.62 -5.07 -9.68
C MET A 1 17.85 -6.01 -8.76
N PRO A 2 17.85 -7.34 -8.99
CA PRO A 2 16.90 -8.22 -8.30
C PRO A 2 17.27 -8.40 -6.84
N PHE A 3 16.34 -8.09 -5.95
CA PHE A 3 16.43 -8.46 -4.53
C PHE A 3 16.02 -9.94 -4.36
N TRP A 4 16.29 -10.53 -3.20
CA TRP A 4 15.68 -11.81 -2.82
C TRP A 4 14.48 -11.55 -1.91
N GLU A 5 13.38 -12.24 -2.16
CA GLU A 5 12.24 -12.32 -1.25
C GLU A 5 12.21 -13.72 -0.61
N LEU A 6 12.28 -13.76 0.72
CA LEU A 6 12.05 -14.95 1.53
C LEU A 6 10.64 -14.89 2.11
N THR A 7 9.82 -15.91 1.85
CA THR A 7 8.49 -16.08 2.43
C THR A 7 8.44 -17.30 3.32
N VAL A 8 7.90 -17.14 4.53
CA VAL A 8 7.77 -18.24 5.51
C VAL A 8 6.45 -18.11 6.28
N PRO A 9 5.61 -19.17 6.33
CA PRO A 9 4.44 -19.19 7.21
C PRO A 9 4.85 -19.10 8.67
N VAL A 10 4.11 -18.31 9.43
CA VAL A 10 4.47 -18.00 10.81
C VAL A 10 3.26 -18.16 11.72
N SER A 11 3.52 -18.45 12.99
CA SER A 11 2.50 -18.36 14.05
C SER A 11 2.76 -17.10 14.86
N ALA A 12 1.74 -16.60 15.55
CA ALA A 12 1.89 -15.46 16.44
C ALA A 12 2.97 -15.68 17.53
N GLU A 13 3.17 -16.93 17.96
CA GLU A 13 4.15 -17.27 19.00
C GLU A 13 5.59 -17.08 18.55
N VAL A 14 5.88 -17.31 17.26
CA VAL A 14 7.26 -17.26 16.73
C VAL A 14 7.53 -16.05 15.83
N SER A 15 6.52 -15.23 15.53
CA SER A 15 6.62 -14.11 14.58
C SER A 15 7.71 -13.10 14.97
N GLU A 16 7.69 -12.62 16.22
CA GLU A 16 8.68 -11.67 16.74
C GLU A 16 10.11 -12.23 16.68
N GLY A 17 10.30 -13.47 17.16
CA GLY A 17 11.61 -14.12 17.20
C GLY A 17 12.16 -14.40 15.79
N LEU A 18 11.31 -14.79 14.85
CA LEU A 18 11.68 -15.00 13.46
C LEU A 18 11.97 -13.68 12.74
N THR A 19 11.21 -12.63 13.05
CA THR A 19 11.47 -11.28 12.55
C THR A 19 12.86 -10.80 12.97
N ASN A 20 13.20 -10.90 14.26
CA ASN A 20 14.54 -10.53 14.74
C ASN A 20 15.64 -11.35 14.06
N PHE A 21 15.46 -12.67 13.95
CA PHE A 21 16.41 -13.53 13.27
C PHE A 21 16.64 -13.11 11.80
N LEU A 22 15.58 -12.77 11.06
CA LEU A 22 15.68 -12.32 9.66
C LEU A 22 16.46 -11.00 9.55
N TRP A 23 16.31 -10.08 10.51
CA TRP A 23 17.15 -8.88 10.59
C TRP A 23 18.63 -9.21 10.81
N GLU A 24 18.94 -10.17 11.69
CA GLU A 24 20.31 -10.63 11.92
C GLU A 24 20.93 -11.29 10.68
N GLN A 25 20.12 -11.92 9.83
CA GLN A 25 20.56 -12.46 8.53
C GLN A 25 20.75 -11.37 7.45
N GLY A 26 20.52 -10.09 7.77
CA GLY A 26 20.72 -8.97 6.86
C GLY A 26 19.51 -8.61 6.00
N ALA A 27 18.29 -8.85 6.49
CA ALA A 27 17.09 -8.36 5.82
C ALA A 27 17.12 -6.82 5.73
N LEU A 28 16.68 -6.28 4.60
CA LEU A 28 16.46 -4.86 4.36
C LEU A 28 15.09 -4.40 4.85
N GLY A 29 14.17 -5.35 5.01
CA GLY A 29 12.83 -5.15 5.52
C GLY A 29 12.15 -6.48 5.77
N VAL A 30 11.27 -6.51 6.77
CA VAL A 30 10.43 -7.66 7.13
C VAL A 30 8.98 -7.17 7.22
N VAL A 31 8.06 -7.88 6.58
CA VAL A 31 6.63 -7.57 6.54
C VAL A 31 5.87 -8.81 6.99
N GLU A 32 4.98 -8.62 7.97
CA GLU A 32 3.99 -9.61 8.33
C GLU A 32 2.73 -9.41 7.49
N GLU A 33 2.34 -10.44 6.75
CA GLU A 33 1.15 -10.45 5.92
C GLU A 33 0.09 -11.35 6.54
N GLU A 34 -1.03 -10.73 6.92
CA GLU A 34 -2.23 -11.42 7.36
C GLU A 34 -3.34 -11.26 6.33
N ARG A 35 -3.87 -12.38 5.85
CA ARG A 35 -5.06 -12.41 5.00
C ARG A 35 -6.18 -13.17 5.69
N PRO A 36 -7.43 -12.69 5.64
CA PRO A 36 -8.57 -13.42 6.19
C PRO A 36 -8.62 -14.86 5.67
N GLY A 37 -8.68 -15.84 6.59
CA GLY A 37 -8.75 -17.27 6.26
C GLY A 37 -7.44 -17.91 5.80
N SER A 38 -6.30 -17.22 5.87
CA SER A 38 -4.97 -17.77 5.55
C SER A 38 -4.06 -17.79 6.79
N VAL A 39 -3.07 -18.68 6.79
CA VAL A 39 -2.00 -18.66 7.80
C VAL A 39 -1.14 -17.40 7.58
N PRO A 40 -0.85 -16.59 8.63
CA PRO A 40 0.06 -15.46 8.54
C PRO A 40 1.42 -15.84 7.97
N ARG A 41 2.06 -14.91 7.26
CA ARG A 41 3.36 -15.13 6.65
C ARG A 41 4.28 -13.94 6.91
N LEU A 42 5.55 -14.23 7.19
CA LEU A 42 6.60 -13.23 7.09
C LEU A 42 7.17 -13.22 5.68
N ARG A 43 7.37 -12.01 5.16
CA ARG A 43 8.10 -11.71 3.93
C ARG A 43 9.32 -10.89 4.31
N ALA A 44 10.51 -11.36 3.98
CA ALA A 44 11.75 -10.64 4.22
C ALA A 44 12.52 -10.41 2.92
N PHE A 45 13.11 -9.23 2.79
CA PHE A 45 13.77 -8.80 1.57
C PHE A 45 15.28 -8.69 1.80
N PHE A 46 16.09 -9.26 0.91
CA PHE A 46 17.54 -9.31 1.05
C PHE A 46 18.24 -8.76 -0.21
N PRO A 47 19.44 -8.18 -0.08
CA PRO A 47 20.21 -7.72 -1.24
C PRO A 47 20.60 -8.89 -2.15
N GLU A 48 20.79 -8.63 -3.45
CA GLU A 48 21.21 -9.62 -4.46
C GLU A 48 22.44 -10.43 -4.04
N ALA A 49 23.39 -9.78 -3.36
CA ALA A 49 24.63 -10.37 -2.88
C ALA A 49 24.42 -11.49 -1.83
N ALA A 50 23.23 -11.59 -1.23
CA ALA A 50 22.91 -12.66 -0.31
C ALA A 50 22.78 -14.00 -1.04
N SER A 51 23.22 -15.09 -0.40
CA SER A 51 23.05 -16.44 -0.95
C SER A 51 21.67 -16.99 -0.61
N SER A 52 20.82 -17.19 -1.62
CA SER A 52 19.47 -17.76 -1.45
C SER A 52 19.49 -19.12 -0.76
N THR A 53 20.44 -19.99 -1.12
CA THR A 53 20.63 -21.31 -0.49
C THR A 53 21.03 -21.19 0.98
N ALA A 54 21.92 -20.25 1.32
CA ALA A 54 22.34 -20.03 2.71
C ALA A 54 21.18 -19.47 3.55
N LEU A 55 20.43 -18.52 3.01
CA LEU A 55 19.24 -17.95 3.66
C LEU A 55 18.18 -19.01 3.94
N SER A 56 17.82 -19.82 2.94
CA SER A 56 16.85 -20.90 3.11
C SER A 56 17.29 -21.88 4.20
N ARG A 57 18.57 -22.30 4.19
CA ARG A 57 19.11 -23.19 5.23
C ARG A 57 19.07 -22.56 6.61
N ALA A 58 19.55 -21.33 6.76
CA ALA A 58 19.61 -20.65 8.05
C ALA A 58 18.20 -20.50 8.67
N VAL A 59 17.20 -20.16 7.87
CA VAL A 59 15.81 -20.08 8.34
C VAL A 59 15.26 -21.46 8.68
N SER A 60 15.46 -22.49 7.85
CA SER A 60 15.00 -23.84 8.17
C SER A 60 15.63 -24.38 9.46
N ASP A 61 16.92 -24.15 9.68
CA ASP A 61 17.64 -24.55 10.90
C ASP A 61 17.09 -23.83 12.14
N TYR A 62 16.83 -22.52 12.03
CA TYR A 62 16.23 -21.74 13.11
C TYR A 62 14.82 -22.22 13.44
N LEU A 63 13.97 -22.44 12.44
CA LEU A 63 12.62 -22.99 12.63
C LEU A 63 12.65 -24.38 13.29
N ALA A 64 13.60 -25.24 12.90
CA ALA A 64 13.79 -26.54 13.53
C ALA A 64 14.18 -26.40 15.02
N SER A 65 15.02 -25.43 15.36
CA SER A 65 15.39 -25.15 16.76
C SER A 65 14.18 -24.68 17.59
N LEU A 66 13.31 -23.83 17.04
CA LEU A 66 12.08 -23.38 17.71
C LEU A 66 11.11 -24.54 17.94
N ARG A 67 10.97 -25.44 16.94
CA ARG A 67 10.17 -26.67 17.09
C ARG A 67 10.73 -27.58 18.19
N ALA A 68 12.05 -27.71 18.28
CA ALA A 68 12.70 -28.53 19.31
C ALA A 68 12.48 -27.96 20.73
N LEU A 69 12.26 -26.65 20.86
CA LEU A 69 11.88 -25.98 22.11
C LEU A 69 10.38 -26.10 22.43
N GLY A 70 9.58 -26.73 21.56
CA GLY A 70 8.13 -26.91 21.74
C GLY A 70 7.29 -25.72 21.31
N LEU A 71 7.86 -24.73 20.63
CA LEU A 71 7.11 -23.58 20.09
C LEU A 71 6.33 -23.98 18.84
N ALA A 72 5.13 -23.42 18.68
CA ALA A 72 4.27 -23.73 17.56
C ALA A 72 4.79 -23.07 16.27
N VAL A 73 5.52 -23.82 15.44
CA VAL A 73 5.93 -23.35 14.10
C VAL A 73 4.95 -23.90 13.05
N ASN A 74 4.20 -23.01 12.42
CA ASN A 74 3.31 -23.39 11.31
C ASN A 74 4.17 -23.97 10.16
N GLY A 75 3.89 -25.22 9.79
CA GLY A 75 4.80 -26.14 9.07
C GLY A 75 5.09 -25.86 7.60
N GLY A 76 5.33 -24.61 7.21
CA GLY A 76 5.86 -24.27 5.89
C GLY A 76 7.39 -24.21 5.87
N GLU A 77 7.98 -24.63 4.76
CA GLU A 77 9.39 -24.36 4.48
C GLU A 77 9.56 -22.92 3.96
N PRO A 78 10.68 -22.25 4.27
CA PRO A 78 10.99 -20.94 3.71
C PRO A 78 11.20 -21.06 2.20
N VAL A 79 10.50 -20.22 1.45
CA VAL A 79 10.66 -20.11 -0.01
C VAL A 79 11.46 -18.85 -0.30
N VAL A 80 12.57 -18.98 -1.03
CA VAL A 80 13.38 -17.85 -1.48
C VAL A 80 13.26 -17.71 -2.99
N ALA A 81 12.84 -16.55 -3.46
CA ALA A 81 12.66 -16.25 -4.89
C ALA A 81 13.26 -14.88 -5.23
N PRO A 82 13.70 -14.66 -6.48
CA PRO A 82 14.10 -13.33 -6.91
C PRO A 82 12.86 -12.41 -6.93
N LEU A 83 12.98 -11.24 -6.32
CA LEU A 83 12.01 -10.17 -6.43
C LEU A 83 12.27 -9.43 -7.74
N LEU A 84 11.30 -9.50 -8.65
CA LEU A 84 11.33 -8.74 -9.89
C LEU A 84 11.11 -7.26 -9.56
N ASP A 85 11.87 -6.38 -10.23
CA ASP A 85 11.64 -4.93 -10.17
C ASP A 85 10.32 -4.60 -10.86
N GLU A 86 9.22 -4.72 -10.13
CA GLU A 86 8.03 -3.97 -10.46
C GLU A 86 8.22 -2.51 -10.03
N PRO A 87 7.74 -1.52 -10.80
CA PRO A 87 7.75 -0.12 -10.41
C PRO A 87 6.73 0.12 -9.28
N TRP A 88 7.02 -0.45 -8.10
CA TRP A 88 6.21 -0.37 -6.89
C TRP A 88 6.08 1.07 -6.41
N ALA A 89 7.11 1.89 -6.65
CA ALA A 89 7.13 3.31 -6.33
C ALA A 89 6.09 4.10 -7.14
N GLU A 90 5.61 3.57 -8.25
CA GLU A 90 4.58 4.16 -9.10
C GLU A 90 3.28 3.36 -9.09
N ALA A 91 3.27 2.12 -8.59
CA ALA A 91 2.09 1.26 -8.57
C ALA A 91 0.90 1.91 -7.85
N TRP A 92 1.16 2.67 -6.77
CA TRP A 92 0.12 3.42 -6.05
C TRP A 92 -0.56 4.48 -6.92
N ARG A 93 0.14 5.07 -7.90
CA ARG A 93 -0.45 6.08 -8.81
C ARG A 93 -1.57 5.50 -9.64
N GLN A 94 -1.51 4.20 -9.94
CA GLN A 94 -2.54 3.50 -10.69
C GLN A 94 -3.89 3.41 -9.95
N ALA A 95 -3.88 3.57 -8.63
CA ALA A 95 -5.11 3.60 -7.83
C ALA A 95 -5.87 4.93 -7.95
N PHE A 96 -5.21 6.01 -8.39
CA PHE A 96 -5.81 7.33 -8.56
C PHE A 96 -6.12 7.57 -10.04
N ARG A 97 -7.40 7.59 -10.36
CA ARG A 97 -7.91 7.79 -11.72
C ARG A 97 -8.75 9.07 -11.79
N PRO A 98 -8.93 9.64 -12.98
CA PRO A 98 -9.92 10.70 -13.20
C PRO A 98 -11.30 10.29 -12.68
N GLN A 99 -11.95 11.16 -11.91
CA GLN A 99 -13.29 10.90 -11.39
C GLN A 99 -14.21 12.08 -11.70
N ARG A 100 -15.30 11.78 -12.40
CA ARG A 100 -16.38 12.75 -12.61
C ARG A 100 -17.21 12.86 -11.34
N VAL A 101 -17.46 14.10 -10.92
CA VAL A 101 -18.33 14.43 -9.79
C VAL A 101 -19.44 15.33 -10.31
N GLY A 102 -20.68 14.86 -10.20
CA GLY A 102 -21.82 15.61 -10.70
C GLY A 102 -21.82 15.76 -12.22
N ARG A 103 -22.30 16.90 -12.69
CA ARG A 103 -22.46 17.20 -14.13
C ARG A 103 -21.30 18.00 -14.72
N GLY A 104 -20.60 18.78 -13.90
CA GLY A 104 -19.64 19.79 -14.33
C GLY A 104 -18.25 19.67 -13.72
N LEU A 105 -17.98 18.72 -12.83
CA LEU A 105 -16.67 18.59 -12.17
C LEU A 105 -15.93 17.30 -12.56
N LEU A 106 -14.62 17.44 -12.74
CA LEU A 106 -13.70 16.32 -12.95
C LEU A 106 -12.51 16.48 -12.01
N THR A 107 -12.26 15.50 -11.14
CA THR A 107 -11.09 15.47 -10.26
C THR A 107 -10.04 14.55 -10.85
N ILE A 108 -8.81 15.02 -11.03
CA ILE A 108 -7.72 14.24 -11.62
C ILE A 108 -6.42 14.35 -10.81
N PRO A 109 -5.57 13.32 -10.79
CA PRO A 109 -4.21 13.47 -10.30
C PRO A 109 -3.31 14.18 -11.33
N PRO A 110 -2.16 14.77 -10.93
CA PRO A 110 -1.32 15.56 -11.83
C PRO A 110 -0.70 14.80 -13.02
N TRP A 111 -0.63 13.47 -12.94
CA TRP A 111 -0.15 12.62 -14.04
C TRP A 111 -1.24 12.23 -15.05
N GLU A 112 -2.50 12.60 -14.83
CA GLU A 112 -3.64 12.29 -15.73
C GLU A 112 -4.19 13.56 -16.40
N THR A 113 -3.35 14.59 -16.62
CA THR A 113 -3.77 15.88 -17.20
C THR A 113 -4.41 15.76 -18.58
N SER A 114 -4.08 14.72 -19.35
CA SER A 114 -4.73 14.41 -20.62
C SER A 114 -6.21 14.02 -20.50
N ALA A 115 -6.69 13.70 -19.30
CA ALA A 115 -8.08 13.37 -19.05
C ALA A 115 -8.97 14.62 -18.91
N ALA A 116 -8.42 15.83 -18.91
CA ALA A 116 -9.21 17.06 -18.84
C ALA A 116 -10.21 17.14 -20.02
N GLU A 117 -11.48 17.36 -19.70
CA GLU A 117 -12.57 17.33 -20.68
C GLU A 117 -13.16 18.73 -20.91
N HIS A 118 -13.40 19.06 -22.18
CA HIS A 118 -14.04 20.33 -22.53
C HIS A 118 -15.46 20.40 -21.94
N GLY A 119 -15.77 21.51 -21.26
CA GLY A 119 -17.07 21.72 -20.62
C GLY A 119 -17.16 21.22 -19.17
N LEU A 120 -16.10 20.59 -18.63
CA LEU A 120 -15.98 20.30 -17.19
C LEU A 120 -14.95 21.24 -16.54
N ALA A 121 -15.24 21.68 -15.33
CA ALA A 121 -14.24 22.28 -14.45
C ALA A 121 -13.36 21.15 -13.90
N THR A 122 -12.09 21.17 -14.30
CA THR A 122 -11.11 20.17 -13.88
C THR A 122 -10.38 20.64 -12.63
N ILE A 123 -10.44 19.83 -11.56
CA ILE A 123 -9.75 20.04 -10.30
C ILE A 123 -8.58 19.06 -10.23
N ILE A 124 -7.37 19.59 -10.18
CA ILE A 124 -6.14 18.79 -10.11
C ILE A 124 -5.75 18.65 -8.64
N ILE A 125 -5.75 17.42 -8.12
CA ILE A 125 -5.40 17.13 -6.72
C ILE A 125 -4.26 16.11 -6.68
N GLU A 126 -3.12 16.50 -6.11
CA GLU A 126 -2.02 15.58 -5.80
C GLU A 126 -2.45 14.65 -4.65
N PRO A 127 -2.53 13.32 -4.87
CA PRO A 127 -2.78 12.40 -3.78
C PRO A 127 -1.58 12.38 -2.83
N GLY A 128 -1.85 12.51 -1.54
CA GLY A 128 -0.82 12.58 -0.53
C GLY A 128 -1.36 12.25 0.84
N ARG A 129 -0.82 12.94 1.86
CA ARG A 129 -1.17 12.69 3.26
C ARG A 129 -2.47 13.37 3.69
N ALA A 130 -2.94 14.36 2.94
CA ALA A 130 -4.17 15.08 3.23
C ALA A 130 -5.39 14.34 2.67
N PHE A 131 -6.47 14.31 3.46
CA PHE A 131 -7.76 13.77 3.01
C PHE A 131 -8.44 14.73 2.03
N GLY A 132 -9.19 14.18 1.07
CA GLY A 132 -9.93 14.98 0.08
C GLY A 132 -9.44 14.82 -1.36
N THR A 133 -9.10 13.61 -1.80
CA THR A 133 -8.69 13.37 -3.21
C THR A 133 -9.86 13.26 -4.18
N GLY A 134 -11.10 13.39 -3.70
CA GLY A 134 -12.33 13.27 -4.50
C GLY A 134 -12.97 11.87 -4.50
N GLY A 135 -12.19 10.82 -4.24
CA GLY A 135 -12.68 9.43 -4.32
C GLY A 135 -13.52 8.94 -3.15
N HIS A 136 -13.46 9.64 -2.01
CA HIS A 136 -14.27 9.28 -0.86
C HIS A 136 -15.70 9.83 -0.96
N GLY A 137 -16.69 9.05 -0.51
CA GLY A 137 -18.11 9.41 -0.60
C GLY A 137 -18.47 10.74 0.07
N SER A 138 -17.81 11.09 1.18
CA SER A 138 -18.03 12.38 1.86
C SER A 138 -17.56 13.57 1.02
N THR A 139 -16.35 13.53 0.47
CA THR A 139 -15.82 14.57 -0.43
C THR A 139 -16.70 14.71 -1.66
N ARG A 140 -17.06 13.57 -2.29
CA ARG A 140 -17.96 13.55 -3.45
C ARG A 140 -19.33 14.16 -3.13
N GLY A 141 -19.89 13.86 -1.96
CA GLY A 141 -21.15 14.43 -1.49
C GLY A 141 -21.09 15.95 -1.34
N CYS A 142 -20.01 16.49 -0.77
CA CYS A 142 -19.80 17.93 -0.62
C CYS A 142 -19.73 18.64 -1.97
N LEU A 143 -18.97 18.09 -2.92
CA LEU A 143 -18.84 18.64 -4.28
C LEU A 143 -20.17 18.64 -5.05
N LEU A 144 -20.98 17.58 -4.93
CA LEU A 144 -22.32 17.52 -5.51
C LEU A 144 -23.27 18.59 -4.92
N LEU A 145 -23.21 18.80 -3.61
CA LEU A 145 -24.00 19.83 -2.94
C LEU A 145 -23.55 21.23 -3.37
N LEU A 146 -22.23 21.46 -3.48
CA LEU A 146 -21.68 22.72 -3.95
C LEU A 146 -22.16 23.02 -5.38
N GLU A 147 -22.10 22.04 -6.28
CA GLU A 147 -22.62 22.16 -7.65
C GLU A 147 -24.10 22.56 -7.66
N ALA A 148 -24.95 21.87 -6.88
CA ALA A 148 -26.37 22.18 -6.80
C ALA A 148 -26.67 23.56 -6.17
N LEU A 149 -25.82 24.05 -5.28
CA LEU A 149 -25.94 25.38 -4.67
C LEU A 149 -25.57 26.50 -5.65
N LEU A 150 -24.50 26.31 -6.43
CA LEU A 150 -24.03 27.26 -7.42
C LEU A 150 -25.02 27.45 -8.58
N ASP A 151 -25.83 26.43 -8.89
CA ASP A 151 -26.91 26.53 -9.87
C ASP A 151 -28.05 27.45 -9.43
N ARG A 152 -28.26 27.58 -8.11
CA ARG A 152 -29.40 28.26 -7.53
C ARG A 152 -29.09 29.66 -7.05
N SER A 153 -27.83 29.94 -6.76
CA SER A 153 -27.40 31.19 -6.15
C SER A 153 -25.93 31.47 -6.42
N ARG A 154 -25.61 32.75 -6.56
CA ARG A 154 -24.23 33.20 -6.62
C ARG A 154 -23.63 33.19 -5.21
N VAL A 155 -22.55 32.44 -5.03
CA VAL A 155 -21.75 32.45 -3.80
C VAL A 155 -20.70 33.56 -3.93
N THR A 156 -20.67 34.50 -2.98
CA THR A 156 -19.65 35.56 -2.92
C THR A 156 -18.55 35.25 -1.92
N ASP A 157 -18.91 34.57 -0.84
CA ASP A 157 -18.03 34.25 0.28
C ASP A 157 -18.26 32.80 0.70
N ALA A 158 -17.17 32.08 0.95
CA ALA A 158 -17.20 30.68 1.36
C ALA A 158 -16.14 30.43 2.45
N LEU A 159 -16.43 29.50 3.35
CA LEU A 159 -15.52 29.03 4.38
C LEU A 159 -15.50 27.50 4.35
N ASP A 160 -14.33 26.94 4.10
CA ASP A 160 -14.10 25.49 4.14
C ASP A 160 -13.42 25.10 5.46
N ILE A 161 -14.21 24.54 6.37
CA ILE A 161 -13.75 24.13 7.70
C ILE A 161 -13.31 22.67 7.63
N GLY A 162 -12.01 22.43 7.78
CA GLY A 162 -11.43 21.10 7.63
C GLY A 162 -11.05 20.78 6.19
N THR A 163 -10.57 21.79 5.46
CA THR A 163 -10.31 21.78 4.01
C THR A 163 -9.42 20.65 3.48
N GLY A 164 -8.55 20.08 4.32
CA GLY A 164 -7.70 18.97 3.92
C GLY A 164 -6.84 19.33 2.70
N THR A 165 -7.07 18.67 1.57
CA THR A 165 -6.44 18.98 0.27
C THR A 165 -6.85 20.32 -0.34
N GLY A 166 -7.96 20.92 0.08
CA GLY A 166 -8.52 22.13 -0.51
C GLY A 166 -9.32 21.89 -1.80
N ILE A 167 -9.84 20.67 -1.98
CA ILE A 167 -10.69 20.28 -3.12
C ILE A 167 -12.06 20.96 -3.07
#